data_AF-A0A532AF78-F1
#
_entry.id   AF-A0A532AF78-F1
#
_cell.length_a   1.000
_cell.length_b   1.000
_cell.length_c   1.000
_cell.angle_alpha   90.00
_cell.angle_beta   90.00
_cell.angle_gamma   90.00
#
_symmetry.space_group_name_H-M   'P 1'
#
loop_
_entity.id
_entity.type
_entity.pdbx_description
1 polymer ?
#
loop_
_entity_poly.entity_id
_entity_poly.type
_entity_poly.pdbx_seq_one_letter_code
_entity_poly.pdbx_strand_id
1 'polypeptide(L)' 'ALHPWWEQIAKWRARDSLAYKMNHDVIMPQYAIQRLYALTKDMDTYITTEVGQHQMWAAQHYHFEKPNR' A
#
# COMPACT_ATOMS: atom_id res chain seq x y z
N ALA A 1 -29.57 -1.55 -9.61
CA ALA A 1 -29.57 -1.88 -8.16
C ALA A 1 -28.20 -1.69 -7.50
N LEU A 2 -27.09 -2.19 -8.06
CA LEU A 2 -25.75 -2.10 -7.42
C LEU A 2 -25.05 -0.74 -7.56
N HIS A 3 -25.50 0.12 -8.47
CA HIS A 3 -24.84 1.40 -8.74
C HIS A 3 -24.68 2.30 -7.50
N PRO A 4 -25.73 2.54 -6.67
CA PRO A 4 -25.60 3.39 -5.49
C PRO A 4 -24.60 2.85 -4.46
N TRP A 5 -24.43 1.53 -4.40
CA TRP A 5 -23.47 0.90 -3.50
C TRP A 5 -22.02 1.17 -3.94
N TRP A 6 -21.75 1.02 -5.25
CA TRP A 6 -20.43 1.33 -5.80
C TRP A 6 -20.07 2.82 -5.66
N GLU A 7 -21.04 3.73 -5.81
CA GLU A 7 -20.82 5.15 -5.57
C GLU A 7 -20.40 5.42 -4.11
N GLN A 8 -21.03 4.76 -3.15
CA GLN A 8 -20.69 4.91 -1.74
C GLN A 8 -19.26 4.42 -1.45
N ILE A 9 -18.87 3.27 -2.01
CA ILE A 9 -17.51 2.74 -1.89
C ILE A 9 -16.50 3.71 -2.54
N ALA A 10 -16.82 4.26 -3.71
CA ALA A 10 -15.96 5.21 -4.40
C ALA A 10 -15.72 6.47 -3.56
N LYS A 11 -16.76 7.01 -2.90
CA LYS A 11 -16.62 8.14 -1.97
C LYS A 11 -15.67 7.82 -0.81
N TRP A 12 -15.74 6.62 -0.25
CA TRP A 12 -14.82 6.22 0.83
C TRP A 12 -13.38 6.04 0.35
N ARG A 13 -13.17 5.47 -0.84
CA ARG A 13 -11.84 5.34 -1.44
C ARG A 13 -11.22 6.70 -1.78
N ALA A 14 -12.03 7.64 -2.26
CA ALA A 14 -11.58 8.99 -2.64
C ALA A 14 -11.04 9.81 -1.47
N ARG A 15 -11.33 9.42 -0.22
CA ARG A 15 -10.75 10.04 0.97
C ARG A 15 -9.23 9.82 1.06
N ASP A 16 -8.71 8.80 0.39
CA ASP A 16 -7.29 8.42 0.40
C ASP A 16 -6.70 8.39 1.82
N SER A 17 -7.33 7.60 2.70
CA SER A 17 -7.00 7.58 4.13
C SER A 17 -5.58 7.08 4.45
N LEU A 18 -4.86 6.53 3.47
CA LEU A 18 -3.46 6.10 3.58
C LEU A 18 -2.47 7.16 3.08
N ALA A 19 -2.95 8.32 2.61
CA ALA A 19 -2.10 9.43 2.20
C ALA A 19 -1.22 9.90 3.36
N TYR A 20 0.03 10.24 3.04
CA TYR A 20 1.01 10.75 3.97
C TYR A 20 1.76 11.93 3.34
N LYS A 21 2.27 12.84 4.18
CA LYS A 21 3.06 13.98 3.72
C LYS A 21 4.51 13.54 3.50
N MET A 22 5.08 13.96 2.38
CA MET A 22 6.51 13.77 2.13
C MET A 22 7.33 14.67 3.04
N ASN A 23 8.47 14.15 3.46
CA ASN A 23 9.53 14.88 4.14
C ASN A 23 10.80 14.78 3.29
N HIS A 24 11.48 15.90 3.07
CA HIS A 24 12.70 15.94 2.27
C HIS A 24 13.97 15.62 3.07
N ASP A 25 13.90 15.72 4.40
CA ASP A 25 15.05 15.49 5.29
C ASP A 25 15.17 14.02 5.68
N VAL A 26 14.07 13.25 5.60
CA VAL A 26 14.04 11.83 5.96
C VAL A 26 13.27 11.02 4.91
N ILE A 27 13.69 9.78 4.72
CA ILE A 27 12.93 8.85 3.89
C ILE A 27 11.68 8.43 4.65
N MET A 28 10.52 8.76 4.11
CA MET A 28 9.25 8.29 4.64
C MET A 28 9.18 6.77 4.51
N PRO A 29 8.84 6.02 5.58
CA PRO A 29 8.85 4.57 5.51
C PRO A 29 7.79 4.02 4.54
N GLN A 30 6.63 4.69 4.44
CA GLN A 30 5.61 4.37 3.42
C GLN A 30 6.18 4.51 2.01
N TYR A 31 6.97 5.57 1.76
CA TYR A 31 7.63 5.81 0.49
C TYR A 31 8.68 4.74 0.19
N ALA A 32 9.46 4.33 1.19
CA ALA A 32 10.42 3.24 1.03
C ALA A 32 9.75 1.95 0.54
N ILE A 33 8.60 1.57 1.12
CA ILE A 33 7.83 0.40 0.69
C ILE A 33 7.26 0.58 -0.72
N GLN A 34 6.69 1.74 -1.05
CA GLN A 34 6.18 2.01 -2.40
C GLN A 34 7.28 1.94 -3.47
N ARG A 35 8.49 2.44 -3.14
CA ARG A 35 9.66 2.35 -4.01
C ARG A 35 10.15 0.92 -4.16
N LEU A 36 10.14 0.13 -3.08
CA LEU A 36 10.46 -1.29 -3.14
C LEU A 36 9.50 -2.03 -4.06
N TYR A 37 8.18 -1.86 -3.86
CA TYR A 37 7.17 -2.44 -4.75
C TYR A 37 7.38 -2.04 -6.21
N ALA A 38 7.59 -0.75 -6.50
CA ALA A 38 7.79 -0.27 -7.87
C ALA A 38 9.00 -0.94 -8.57
N LEU A 39 10.03 -1.31 -7.82
CA LEU A 39 11.24 -1.97 -8.34
C LEU A 39 11.07 -3.49 -8.49
N THR A 40 10.13 -4.11 -7.78
CA THR A 40 10.01 -5.56 -7.69
C THR A 40 8.70 -6.13 -8.23
N LYS A 41 7.70 -5.30 -8.54
CA LYS A 41 6.34 -5.72 -8.94
C LYS A 41 6.27 -6.67 -10.13
N ASP A 42 7.28 -6.64 -11.00
CA ASP A 42 7.35 -7.47 -12.22
C ASP A 42 8.16 -8.77 -11.99
N MET A 43 8.59 -9.04 -10.75
CA MET A 43 9.35 -10.23 -10.36
C MET A 43 8.46 -11.20 -9.57
N ASP A 44 8.87 -12.47 -9.46
CA ASP A 44 8.25 -13.41 -8.51
C ASP A 44 8.86 -13.19 -7.13
N THR A 45 8.33 -12.21 -6.39
CA THR A 45 8.83 -11.85 -5.06
C THR A 45 8.07 -12.55 -3.95
N TYR A 46 8.79 -12.81 -2.87
CA TYR A 46 8.25 -13.23 -1.59
C TYR A 46 8.54 -12.16 -0.56
N ILE A 47 7.53 -11.73 0.20
CA ILE A 47 7.68 -10.72 1.25
C ILE A 47 7.38 -11.28 2.63
N THR A 48 8.30 -11.03 3.55
CA THR A 48 8.18 -11.39 4.96
C THR A 48 8.48 -10.17 5.82
N THR A 49 7.77 -10.02 6.94
CA THR A 49 7.98 -8.93 7.89
C THR A 49 8.09 -9.48 9.31
N GLU A 50 8.89 -8.83 10.14
CA GLU A 50 8.80 -8.93 11.60
C GLU A 50 7.51 -8.26 12.11
N VAL A 51 7.39 -8.02 13.42
CA VAL A 51 6.25 -7.33 14.02
C VAL A 51 6.61 -5.87 14.33
N GLY A 52 5.78 -4.94 13.85
CA GLY A 52 5.93 -3.51 14.15
C GLY A 52 5.21 -2.62 13.14
N GLN A 53 5.48 -1.32 13.17
CA GLN A 53 4.87 -0.38 12.22
C GLN A 53 5.19 -0.72 10.76
N HIS A 54 6.40 -1.24 10.50
CA HIS A 54 6.83 -1.68 9.17
C HIS A 54 5.98 -2.81 8.59
N GLN A 55 5.47 -3.71 9.43
CA GLN A 55 4.52 -4.75 9.01
C GLN A 55 3.26 -4.12 8.43
N MET A 56 2.74 -3.08 9.08
CA MET A 56 1.54 -2.39 8.59
C MET A 56 1.81 -1.61 7.32
N TRP A 57 2.97 -0.94 7.20
CA TRP A 57 3.31 -0.24 5.97
C TRP A 57 3.49 -1.19 4.79
N ALA A 58 4.09 -2.36 5.00
CA ALA A 58 4.14 -3.41 3.98
C ALA A 58 2.73 -3.83 3.53
N ALA A 59 1.85 -4.13 4.47
CA ALA A 59 0.46 -4.50 4.19
C ALA A 59 -0.32 -3.40 3.42
N GLN A 60 -0.05 -2.14 3.74
CA GLN A 60 -0.75 -0.97 3.17
C GLN A 60 -0.22 -0.54 1.80
N HIS A 61 1.08 -0.69 1.54
CA HIS A 61 1.75 -0.03 0.41
C HIS A 61 2.52 -0.97 -0.54
N TYR A 62 2.67 -2.27 -0.23
CA TYR A 62 3.42 -3.20 -1.08
C TYR A 62 2.55 -3.89 -2.16
N HIS A 63 1.22 -3.77 -2.12
CA HIS A 63 0.26 -4.35 -3.09
C HIS A 63 0.44 -5.86 -3.40
N PHE A 64 -0.46 -6.69 -2.89
CA PHE A 64 -0.43 -8.15 -3.07
C PHE A 64 -1.47 -8.58 -4.11
N GLU A 65 -1.01 -9.08 -5.26
CA GLU A 65 -1.89 -9.50 -6.37
C GLU A 65 -2.02 -11.03 -6.51
N LYS A 66 -1.20 -11.81 -5.80
CA LYS A 66 -1.19 -13.27 -5.87
C LYS A 66 -1.23 -13.91 -4.47
N PRO A 67 -1.91 -15.05 -4.30
CA PRO A 67 -1.84 -15.79 -3.05
C PRO A 67 -0.42 -16.34 -2.81
N ASN A 68 0.04 -16.30 -1.55
CA ASN A 68 1.34 -16.84 -1.11
C ASN A 68 2.56 -16.26 -1.86
N ARG A 69 2.58 -14.93 -2.01
CA ARG A 69 3.67 -14.14 -2.60
C ARG A 69 3.84 -12.84 -1.79
#